data_AF-A0A812RCK2-F1
#
_entry.id   AF-A0A812RCK2-F1
#
_cell.length_a   1.000
_cell.length_b   1.000
_cell.length_c   1.000
_cell.angle_alpha   90.00
_cell.angle_beta   90.00
_cell.angle_gamma   90.00
#
_symmetry.space_group_name_H-M   'P 1'
#
loop_
_entity.id
_entity.type
_entity.pdbx_description
1 polymer ?
#
loop_
_entity_poly.entity_id
_entity_poly.type
_entity_poly.pdbx_seq_one_letter_code
_entity_poly.pdbx_strand_id
1 'polypeptide(L)'
;MDDDDDLVRFATNLFFARENEGEVKLPVIRSGDPSNPCSVRCYTQDLSGQAGVRYSHVDTVLEFPTGSTLQHVTIPILTDTAWHTCEEFAVKLSEPERCFIRGGGCRVKIIDEDSFPSNDIAECLLAPNSLDDVPLRKFAWSFITLCMMQPRIKMKALVHVSISVMHNLYFLLTVFLKVYLINVLLAKAREEASRAAVAEAAVSSSSDSDSQIDSQTSRLLKEDIGGSVFGTQLLVPDNLEATALVLGMFYLIPFAILHVLDVLRARLGISGTIRRTLVSALFRRFMSFKAHERAKIPDADISMACVRDIPLLVHDGFMRGFHLIEVLLRIFVTMIFLLVQNRYTAIPFAIYPILALLWMAVRSPEMRTLQDRKLAADNAVVRGVHQACVNQDLIQDFKKRSKAVDRFWDYVVAQSKAINGCSVMDLNNSRFFPWLTTISMVAYTFFGTRQLQRGESSVGTFVATFGIFHEVGASMEAGYDTMITMFQAFQLVKNLTILLNVPTDDEDRMESTNRRLVRGIEERQALQRKPLDDPSQYIDDLINIKIIDVVYVAGLRDWNLL
;
A
#
# COMPACT_ATOMS: atom_id res chain seq x y z
N MET A 1 32.43 -37.69 -28.89
CA MET A 1 31.34 -37.80 -27.91
C MET A 1 31.42 -39.25 -27.52
N ASP A 2 32.06 -39.52 -26.40
CA ASP A 2 32.25 -40.89 -25.96
C ASP A 2 30.90 -41.32 -25.37
N ASP A 3 30.32 -42.39 -25.90
CA ASP A 3 28.98 -42.89 -25.55
C ASP A 3 28.92 -43.56 -24.16
N ASP A 4 30.02 -43.51 -23.39
CA ASP A 4 30.22 -44.23 -22.13
C ASP A 4 29.93 -43.40 -20.86
N ASP A 5 29.62 -42.10 -21.00
CA ASP A 5 29.51 -41.23 -19.83
C ASP A 5 28.09 -41.13 -19.25
N ASP A 6 27.98 -41.23 -17.93
CA ASP A 6 26.72 -41.16 -17.18
C ASP A 6 26.00 -39.83 -17.32
N LEU A 7 24.69 -39.86 -17.53
CA LEU A 7 23.84 -38.69 -17.57
C LEU A 7 23.10 -38.47 -16.24
N VAL A 8 23.31 -37.31 -15.61
CA VAL A 8 22.59 -36.90 -14.40
C VAL A 8 21.59 -35.78 -14.71
N ARG A 9 20.34 -35.95 -14.23
CA ARG A 9 19.24 -34.99 -14.43
C ARG A 9 18.20 -35.07 -13.31
N PHE A 10 17.40 -34.03 -13.14
CA PHE A 10 16.20 -34.13 -12.32
C PHE A 10 15.16 -35.04 -12.99
N ALA A 11 14.35 -35.74 -12.18
CA ALA A 11 13.30 -36.63 -12.69
C ALA A 11 12.21 -35.89 -13.49
N THR A 12 11.95 -34.62 -13.14
CA THR A 12 11.06 -33.70 -13.86
C THR A 12 11.67 -32.29 -13.84
N ASN A 13 11.23 -31.43 -14.75
CA ASN A 13 11.65 -30.03 -14.83
C ASN A 13 10.83 -29.10 -13.91
N LEU A 14 9.70 -29.57 -13.39
CA LEU A 14 8.81 -28.84 -12.50
C LEU A 14 8.35 -29.76 -11.37
N PHE A 15 8.65 -29.37 -10.15
CA PHE A 15 8.14 -29.96 -8.91
C PHE A 15 7.16 -29.01 -8.25
N PHE A 16 6.30 -29.57 -7.42
CA PHE A 16 5.38 -28.82 -6.59
C PHE A 16 5.62 -29.21 -5.14
N ALA A 17 5.43 -28.26 -4.23
CA ALA A 17 5.49 -28.48 -2.80
C ALA A 17 4.38 -27.67 -2.15
N ARG A 18 3.71 -28.23 -1.15
CA ARG A 18 2.82 -27.43 -0.31
C ARG A 18 3.63 -26.77 0.80
N GLU A 19 3.21 -25.59 1.20
CA GLU A 19 3.87 -24.86 2.28
C GLU A 19 3.86 -25.62 3.62
N ASN A 20 2.83 -26.44 3.86
CA ASN A 20 2.69 -27.26 5.06
C ASN A 20 3.49 -28.58 5.05
N GLU A 21 4.14 -28.94 3.94
CA GLU A 21 4.94 -30.17 3.84
C GLU A 21 6.30 -30.05 4.54
N GLY A 22 6.76 -28.82 4.81
CA GLY A 22 8.01 -28.52 5.53
C GLY A 22 9.31 -28.79 4.75
N GLU A 23 9.30 -29.74 3.82
CA GLU A 23 10.41 -30.02 2.92
C GLU A 23 9.92 -30.58 1.58
N VAL A 24 10.66 -30.28 0.50
CA VAL A 24 10.45 -30.90 -0.82
C VAL A 24 11.63 -31.82 -1.13
N LYS A 25 11.32 -33.04 -1.60
CA LYS A 25 12.33 -34.02 -2.04
C LYS A 25 12.40 -34.06 -3.54
N LEU A 26 13.54 -33.68 -4.09
CA LEU A 26 13.79 -33.63 -5.52
C LEU A 26 14.60 -34.87 -5.94
N PRO A 27 13.97 -35.87 -6.56
CA PRO A 27 14.69 -37.00 -7.13
C PRO A 27 15.57 -36.58 -8.31
N VAL A 28 16.84 -36.92 -8.20
CA VAL A 28 17.87 -36.77 -9.22
C VAL A 28 18.24 -38.17 -9.72
N ILE A 29 18.09 -38.36 -11.02
CA ILE A 29 18.29 -39.63 -11.71
C ILE A 29 19.61 -39.59 -12.45
N ARG A 30 20.38 -40.65 -12.28
CA ARG A 30 21.54 -40.99 -13.10
C ARG A 30 21.14 -42.11 -14.07
N SER A 31 21.30 -41.84 -15.36
CA SER A 31 21.09 -42.78 -16.47
C SER A 31 22.45 -43.11 -17.09
N GLY A 32 22.80 -44.38 -17.21
CA GLY A 32 24.15 -44.81 -17.64
C GLY A 32 24.58 -46.07 -16.90
N ASP A 33 25.88 -46.35 -16.92
CA ASP A 33 26.49 -47.46 -16.17
C ASP A 33 26.78 -47.04 -14.71
N PRO A 34 26.05 -47.55 -13.69
CA PRO A 34 26.26 -47.18 -12.29
C PRO A 34 27.51 -47.81 -11.66
N SER A 35 28.40 -48.43 -12.44
CA SER A 35 29.60 -49.13 -11.92
C SER A 35 30.59 -48.23 -11.19
N ASN A 36 30.71 -46.96 -11.59
CA ASN A 36 31.61 -45.98 -10.96
C ASN A 36 30.85 -44.98 -10.10
N PRO A 37 31.43 -44.41 -9.03
CA PRO A 37 30.79 -43.30 -8.34
C PRO A 37 30.91 -42.00 -9.15
N CYS A 38 29.88 -41.17 -9.10
CA CYS A 38 29.88 -39.82 -9.69
C CYS A 38 29.29 -38.80 -8.71
N SER A 39 29.58 -37.51 -8.92
CA SER A 39 29.09 -36.44 -8.04
C SER A 39 28.62 -35.25 -8.87
N VAL A 40 27.63 -34.51 -8.34
CA VAL A 40 27.18 -33.23 -8.91
C VAL A 40 26.89 -32.26 -7.79
N ARG A 41 27.27 -30.99 -7.94
CA ARG A 41 26.87 -29.93 -7.01
C ARG A 41 25.45 -29.48 -7.30
N CYS A 42 24.61 -29.40 -6.28
CA CYS A 42 23.23 -28.93 -6.35
C CYS A 42 23.06 -27.67 -5.51
N TYR A 43 22.55 -26.60 -6.11
CA TYR A 43 22.28 -25.35 -5.40
C TYR A 43 20.93 -24.73 -5.80
N THR A 44 20.34 -23.97 -4.88
CA THR A 44 19.09 -23.25 -5.11
C THR A 44 19.33 -21.83 -5.62
N GLN A 45 18.38 -21.31 -6.40
CA GLN A 45 18.43 -19.96 -6.95
C GLN A 45 17.06 -19.29 -6.84
N ASP A 46 17.07 -18.07 -6.28
CA ASP A 46 15.88 -17.23 -6.14
C ASP A 46 15.25 -16.89 -7.50
N LEU A 47 13.92 -16.99 -7.56
CA LEU A 47 13.10 -16.44 -8.65
C LEU A 47 12.02 -15.54 -8.03
N SER A 48 10.75 -15.97 -8.07
CA SER A 48 9.68 -15.24 -7.37
C SER A 48 9.66 -15.56 -5.88
N GLY A 49 9.94 -16.81 -5.51
CA GLY A 49 10.23 -17.21 -4.13
C GLY A 49 11.66 -16.85 -3.76
N GLN A 50 11.83 -16.25 -2.58
CA GLN A 50 13.14 -15.84 -2.05
C GLN A 50 13.59 -16.73 -0.90
N ALA A 51 14.88 -17.05 -0.86
CA ALA A 51 15.49 -17.79 0.24
C ALA A 51 15.37 -17.00 1.57
N GLY A 52 15.12 -17.71 2.66
CA GLY A 52 14.84 -17.12 3.98
C GLY A 52 13.44 -16.52 4.13
N VAL A 53 12.61 -16.55 3.07
CA VAL A 53 11.20 -16.18 3.11
C VAL A 53 10.32 -17.38 2.80
N ARG A 54 10.52 -18.03 1.64
CA ARG A 54 9.69 -19.19 1.22
C ARG A 54 10.40 -20.54 1.33
N TYR A 55 11.73 -20.55 1.28
CA TYR A 55 12.54 -21.77 1.36
C TYR A 55 13.92 -21.48 1.96
N SER A 56 14.62 -22.50 2.43
CA SER A 56 16.01 -22.36 2.90
C SER A 56 17.00 -22.56 1.74
N HIS A 57 18.01 -21.69 1.62
CA HIS A 57 19.05 -21.87 0.61
C HIS A 57 19.81 -23.18 0.86
N VAL A 58 19.99 -23.99 -0.18
CA VAL A 58 20.70 -25.26 -0.14
C VAL A 58 21.79 -25.21 -1.20
N ASP A 59 23.00 -25.61 -0.81
CA ASP A 59 24.16 -25.75 -1.68
C ASP A 59 24.97 -26.95 -1.18
N THR A 60 24.81 -28.08 -1.84
CA THR A 60 25.34 -29.37 -1.40
C THR A 60 25.87 -30.18 -2.58
N VAL A 61 26.84 -31.06 -2.32
CA VAL A 61 27.31 -32.03 -3.31
C VAL A 61 26.48 -33.30 -3.16
N LEU A 62 25.88 -33.73 -4.27
CA LEU A 62 25.11 -34.96 -4.37
C LEU A 62 26.02 -36.07 -4.91
N GLU A 63 26.40 -36.99 -4.03
CA GLU A 63 27.22 -38.15 -4.39
C GLU A 63 26.33 -39.34 -4.79
N PHE A 64 26.60 -39.92 -5.95
CA PHE A 64 26.03 -41.19 -6.39
C PHE A 64 27.05 -42.31 -6.10
N PRO A 65 26.89 -43.08 -5.01
CA PRO A 65 27.72 -44.24 -4.75
C PRO A 65 27.56 -45.31 -5.85
N THR A 66 28.54 -46.22 -5.95
CA THR A 66 28.49 -47.36 -6.89
C THR A 66 27.18 -48.12 -6.78
N GLY A 67 26.55 -48.39 -7.92
CA GLY A 67 25.26 -49.07 -8.02
C GLY A 67 24.04 -48.18 -7.78
N SER A 68 24.21 -46.90 -7.41
CA SER A 68 23.10 -45.97 -7.22
C SER A 68 22.77 -45.18 -8.49
N THR A 69 21.49 -45.15 -8.82
CA THR A 69 20.96 -44.41 -9.98
C THR A 69 19.96 -43.32 -9.59
N LEU A 70 19.60 -43.26 -8.30
CA LEU A 70 18.59 -42.36 -7.77
C LEU A 70 19.10 -41.79 -6.45
N GLN A 71 19.18 -40.47 -6.38
CA GLN A 71 19.44 -39.73 -5.16
C GLN A 71 18.40 -38.64 -4.98
N HIS A 72 18.27 -38.12 -3.76
CA HIS A 72 17.31 -37.06 -3.45
C HIS A 72 18.03 -35.84 -2.90
N VAL A 73 17.62 -34.67 -3.38
CA VAL A 73 17.97 -33.38 -2.76
C VAL A 73 16.77 -32.91 -1.97
N THR A 74 16.95 -32.73 -0.66
CA THR A 74 15.89 -32.22 0.22
C THR A 74 16.08 -30.73 0.42
N ILE A 75 15.02 -29.96 0.18
CA ILE A 75 15.02 -28.51 0.35
C ILE A 75 13.95 -28.14 1.38
N PRO A 76 14.32 -27.52 2.51
CA PRO A 76 13.35 -27.07 3.51
C PRO A 76 12.47 -25.95 2.95
N ILE A 77 11.15 -26.12 3.09
CA ILE A 77 10.13 -25.11 2.74
C ILE A 77 9.74 -24.38 4.04
N LEU A 78 9.65 -23.06 3.97
CA LEU A 78 9.31 -22.22 5.12
C LEU A 78 7.79 -21.99 5.12
N THR A 79 7.16 -22.25 6.26
CA THR A 79 5.72 -22.03 6.48
C THR A 79 5.50 -20.73 7.24
N ASP A 80 4.60 -19.89 6.73
CA ASP A 80 4.04 -18.77 7.46
C ASP A 80 2.50 -18.76 7.37
N THR A 81 1.86 -17.66 7.81
CA THR A 81 0.39 -17.49 7.82
C THR A 81 -0.04 -16.27 6.99
N ALA A 82 0.92 -15.67 6.31
CA ALA A 82 0.69 -14.52 5.47
C ALA A 82 0.38 -15.05 4.06
N TRP A 83 -0.65 -14.50 3.46
CA TRP A 83 -0.98 -14.88 2.09
C TRP A 83 0.15 -14.54 1.11
N HIS A 84 0.60 -15.54 0.35
CA HIS A 84 1.39 -15.35 -0.87
C HIS A 84 0.68 -15.97 -2.07
N THR A 85 1.16 -15.64 -3.26
CA THR A 85 0.78 -16.42 -4.45
C THR A 85 1.70 -17.61 -4.60
N CYS A 86 1.30 -18.59 -5.41
CA CYS A 86 2.21 -19.67 -5.77
C CYS A 86 3.53 -19.09 -6.30
N GLU A 87 4.62 -19.37 -5.61
CA GLU A 87 5.94 -18.81 -5.89
C GLU A 87 6.87 -19.92 -6.36
N GLU A 88 7.82 -19.57 -7.20
CA GLU A 88 8.74 -20.52 -7.79
C GLU A 88 10.17 -20.14 -7.41
N PHE A 89 11.00 -21.16 -7.20
CA PHE A 89 12.45 -21.03 -7.15
C PHE A 89 13.08 -22.08 -8.07
N ALA A 90 14.33 -21.86 -8.47
CA ALA A 90 15.06 -22.79 -9.32
C ALA A 90 16.05 -23.61 -8.49
N VAL A 91 16.33 -24.82 -8.96
CA VAL A 91 17.38 -25.69 -8.43
C VAL A 91 18.24 -26.13 -9.58
N LYS A 92 19.56 -26.00 -9.43
CA LYS A 92 20.53 -26.22 -10.50
C LYS A 92 21.58 -27.23 -10.09
N LEU A 93 21.92 -28.09 -11.03
CA LEU A 93 23.06 -28.99 -11.00
C LEU A 93 24.25 -28.34 -11.71
N SER A 94 25.43 -28.46 -11.13
CA SER A 94 26.68 -27.88 -11.63
C SER A 94 27.86 -28.74 -11.20
N GLU A 95 29.05 -28.42 -11.72
CA GLU A 95 30.31 -29.07 -11.33
C GLU A 95 30.22 -30.60 -11.35
N PRO A 96 29.88 -31.23 -12.50
CA PRO A 96 29.80 -32.67 -12.56
C PRO A 96 31.19 -33.31 -12.51
N GLU A 97 31.31 -34.36 -11.71
CA GLU A 97 32.49 -35.22 -11.67
C GLU A 97 32.11 -36.62 -12.18
N ARG A 98 32.81 -37.10 -13.22
CA ARG A 98 32.58 -38.42 -13.84
C ARG A 98 31.13 -38.65 -14.28
N CYS A 99 30.48 -37.59 -14.76
CA CYS A 99 29.15 -37.63 -15.36
C CYS A 99 28.91 -36.37 -16.21
N PHE A 100 27.81 -36.33 -16.94
CA PHE A 100 27.33 -35.20 -17.71
C PHE A 100 25.97 -34.75 -17.20
N ILE A 101 25.72 -33.45 -17.33
CA ILE A 101 24.45 -32.84 -16.95
C ILE A 101 23.72 -32.42 -18.23
N ARG A 102 22.49 -32.91 -18.43
CA ARG A 102 21.60 -32.47 -19.53
C ARG A 102 20.31 -31.91 -18.95
N GLY A 103 20.06 -30.62 -19.19
CA GLY A 103 18.92 -29.94 -18.59
C GLY A 103 19.03 -29.87 -17.06
N GLY A 104 20.18 -29.45 -16.56
CA GLY A 104 20.53 -29.42 -15.13
C GLY A 104 19.77 -28.41 -14.27
N GLY A 105 18.57 -27.99 -14.67
CA GLY A 105 17.75 -27.06 -13.90
C GLY A 105 16.33 -27.58 -13.77
N CYS A 106 15.79 -27.54 -12.57
CA CYS A 106 14.36 -27.71 -12.33
C CYS A 106 13.80 -26.48 -11.61
N ARG A 107 12.47 -26.33 -11.67
CA ARG A 107 11.74 -25.35 -10.87
C ARG A 107 10.93 -26.08 -9.82
N VAL A 108 10.84 -25.48 -8.65
CA VAL A 108 9.93 -25.91 -7.59
C VAL A 108 8.90 -24.82 -7.42
N LYS A 109 7.62 -25.16 -7.56
CA LYS A 109 6.49 -24.27 -7.32
C LYS A 109 5.91 -24.57 -5.94
N ILE A 110 5.93 -23.58 -5.07
CA ILE A 110 5.36 -23.64 -3.73
C ILE A 110 3.89 -23.24 -3.83
N ILE A 111 3.00 -24.14 -3.46
CA ILE A 111 1.56 -23.90 -3.37
C ILE A 111 1.26 -23.37 -1.96
N ASP A 112 0.62 -22.21 -1.93
CA ASP A 112 0.19 -21.51 -0.74
C ASP A 112 -1.29 -21.83 -0.47
N GLU A 113 -1.62 -22.19 0.77
CA GLU A 113 -2.96 -22.59 1.20
C GLU A 113 -3.73 -21.44 1.86
N ASP A 114 -3.09 -20.29 2.11
CA ASP A 114 -3.71 -19.16 2.76
C ASP A 114 -4.65 -18.41 1.82
N SER A 115 -5.60 -17.70 2.42
CA SER A 115 -6.60 -16.89 1.72
C SER A 115 -6.27 -15.41 1.76
N PHE A 116 -6.42 -14.72 0.63
CA PHE A 116 -6.28 -13.26 0.58
C PHE A 116 -7.51 -12.60 1.21
N PRO A 117 -7.37 -11.45 1.90
CA PRO A 117 -6.14 -10.90 2.46
C PRO A 117 -5.72 -11.57 3.77
N SER A 118 -6.58 -12.39 4.37
CA SER A 118 -6.34 -13.12 5.62
C SER A 118 -7.25 -14.35 5.72
N ASN A 119 -6.76 -15.39 6.40
CA ASN A 119 -7.48 -16.63 6.68
C ASN A 119 -8.78 -16.45 7.48
N ASP A 120 -8.94 -15.33 8.21
CA ASP A 120 -10.18 -15.00 8.94
C ASP A 120 -11.41 -14.83 8.03
N ILE A 121 -11.19 -14.74 6.70
CA ILE A 121 -12.22 -14.55 5.68
C ILE A 121 -12.40 -15.84 4.86
N ALA A 122 -11.54 -16.84 5.03
CA ALA A 122 -11.54 -18.08 4.25
C ALA A 122 -12.88 -18.82 4.35
N GLU A 123 -13.46 -18.93 5.54
CA GLU A 123 -14.77 -19.58 5.74
C GLU A 123 -15.89 -18.88 4.95
N CYS A 124 -15.85 -17.55 4.84
CA CYS A 124 -16.82 -16.77 4.08
C CYS A 124 -16.66 -16.93 2.56
N LEU A 125 -15.49 -17.38 2.08
CA LEU A 125 -15.25 -17.66 0.66
C LEU A 125 -15.90 -18.97 0.20
N LEU A 126 -16.06 -19.92 1.12
CA LEU A 126 -16.64 -21.25 0.84
C LEU A 126 -18.17 -21.21 0.73
N ALA A 127 -18.82 -20.27 1.43
CA ALA A 127 -20.27 -20.12 1.42
C ALA A 127 -20.73 -19.12 0.33
N PRO A 128 -21.63 -19.51 -0.59
CA PRO A 128 -22.17 -18.58 -1.59
C PRO A 128 -22.90 -17.41 -0.92
N ASN A 129 -22.65 -16.19 -1.39
CA ASN A 129 -23.19 -14.90 -0.91
C ASN A 129 -22.79 -14.46 0.51
N SER A 130 -21.93 -15.19 1.23
CA SER A 130 -21.50 -14.79 2.59
C SER A 130 -20.56 -13.57 2.62
N LEU A 131 -19.85 -13.30 1.52
CA LEU A 131 -18.94 -12.15 1.38
C LEU A 131 -19.63 -10.79 1.48
N ASP A 132 -20.92 -10.71 1.18
CA ASP A 132 -21.69 -9.47 1.23
C ASP A 132 -22.00 -9.03 2.66
N ASP A 133 -22.07 -9.98 3.59
CA ASP A 133 -22.35 -9.74 5.01
C ASP A 133 -21.12 -9.27 5.80
N VAL A 134 -19.92 -9.49 5.26
CA VAL A 134 -18.67 -9.12 5.93
C VAL A 134 -18.49 -7.59 5.90
N PRO A 135 -18.32 -6.93 7.06
CA PRO A 135 -18.22 -5.49 7.10
C PRO A 135 -16.91 -5.02 6.46
N LEU A 136 -16.98 -3.96 5.64
CA LEU A 136 -15.83 -3.40 4.91
C LEU A 136 -14.60 -3.11 5.80
N ARG A 137 -14.83 -2.70 7.05
CA ARG A 137 -13.76 -2.47 8.03
C ARG A 137 -12.86 -3.69 8.24
N LYS A 138 -13.41 -4.91 8.16
CA LYS A 138 -12.64 -6.16 8.31
C LYS A 138 -11.73 -6.33 7.11
N PHE A 139 -12.25 -6.19 5.88
CA PHE A 139 -11.43 -6.22 4.65
C PHE A 139 -10.31 -5.17 4.66
N ALA A 140 -10.64 -3.93 5.00
CA ALA A 140 -9.67 -2.83 5.05
C ALA A 140 -8.57 -3.13 6.07
N TRP A 141 -8.93 -3.57 7.29
CA TRP A 141 -7.96 -3.92 8.33
C TRP A 141 -7.08 -5.09 7.95
N SER A 142 -7.66 -6.18 7.44
CA SER A 142 -6.89 -7.34 6.97
C SER A 142 -5.94 -6.97 5.83
N PHE A 143 -6.37 -6.14 4.88
CA PHE A 143 -5.52 -5.65 3.80
C PHE A 143 -4.37 -4.76 4.28
N ILE A 144 -4.64 -3.82 5.20
CA ILE A 144 -3.60 -2.98 5.82
C ILE A 144 -2.60 -3.86 6.56
N THR A 145 -3.10 -4.86 7.31
CA THR A 145 -2.27 -5.81 8.06
C THR A 145 -1.37 -6.60 7.11
N LEU A 146 -1.91 -7.14 6.02
CA LEU A 146 -1.15 -7.83 4.98
C LEU A 146 -0.02 -6.95 4.41
N CYS A 147 -0.34 -5.70 4.05
CA CYS A 147 0.66 -4.75 3.54
C CYS A 147 1.74 -4.45 4.59
N MET A 148 1.35 -4.30 5.85
CA MET A 148 2.27 -4.01 6.95
C MET A 148 3.06 -5.22 7.41
N MET A 149 2.63 -6.46 7.16
CA MET A 149 3.37 -7.66 7.53
C MET A 149 4.68 -7.81 6.72
N GLN A 150 4.73 -7.25 5.52
CA GLN A 150 5.93 -7.32 4.67
C GLN A 150 7.13 -6.59 5.32
N PRO A 151 8.27 -7.26 5.59
CA PRO A 151 9.39 -6.70 6.35
C PRO A 151 10.01 -5.47 5.68
N ARG A 152 10.06 -5.44 4.34
CA ARG A 152 10.54 -4.29 3.57
C ARG A 152 9.65 -3.05 3.70
N ILE A 153 8.37 -3.21 4.00
CA ILE A 153 7.41 -2.10 4.11
C ILE A 153 7.42 -1.52 5.51
N LYS A 154 7.53 -2.33 6.57
CA LYS A 154 7.57 -1.88 7.97
C LYS A 154 8.60 -0.77 8.21
N MET A 155 9.83 -0.98 7.76
CA MET A 155 10.91 0.00 7.94
C MET A 155 10.65 1.31 7.17
N LYS A 156 10.13 1.20 5.94
CA LYS A 156 9.78 2.38 5.14
C LYS A 156 8.60 3.15 5.72
N ALA A 157 7.61 2.43 6.23
CA ALA A 157 6.45 3.00 6.93
C ALA A 157 6.88 3.75 8.20
N LEU A 158 7.82 3.19 8.97
CA LEU A 158 8.38 3.86 10.15
C LEU A 158 9.04 5.19 9.78
N VAL A 159 9.92 5.21 8.77
CA VAL A 159 10.57 6.44 8.28
C VAL A 159 9.52 7.46 7.83
N HIS A 160 8.49 7.00 7.11
CA HIS A 160 7.40 7.86 6.64
C HIS A 160 6.65 8.53 7.81
N VAL A 161 6.31 7.77 8.85
CA VAL A 161 5.67 8.30 10.07
C VAL A 161 6.59 9.27 10.81
N SER A 162 7.89 8.97 10.92
CA SER A 162 8.87 9.87 11.54
C SER A 162 8.93 11.23 10.83
N ILE A 163 8.86 11.26 9.50
CA ILE A 163 8.84 12.51 8.72
C ILE A 163 7.54 13.28 8.96
N SER A 164 6.40 12.60 9.07
CA SER A 164 5.13 13.24 9.45
C SER A 164 5.17 13.84 10.86
N VAL A 165 5.85 13.19 11.82
CA VAL A 165 6.09 13.76 13.16
C VAL A 165 6.91 15.04 13.07
N MET A 166 7.95 15.07 12.24
CA MET A 166 8.78 16.27 12.03
C MET A 166 7.99 17.44 11.43
N HIS A 167 7.08 17.17 10.50
CA HIS A 167 6.17 18.19 9.97
C HIS A 167 5.29 18.80 11.07
N ASN A 168 4.76 17.96 11.96
CA ASN A 168 3.94 18.42 13.07
C ASN A 168 4.74 19.19 14.13
N LEU A 169 6.02 18.83 14.34
CA LEU A 169 6.92 19.59 15.21
C LEU A 169 7.26 20.96 14.62
N TYR A 170 7.54 21.02 13.31
CA TYR A 170 7.75 22.30 12.63
C TYR A 170 6.50 23.17 12.69
N PHE A 171 5.32 22.60 12.49
CA PHE A 171 4.06 23.31 12.66
C PHE A 171 3.96 23.96 14.05
N LEU A 172 4.18 23.18 15.12
CA LEU A 172 4.18 23.69 16.49
C LEU A 172 5.21 24.81 16.69
N LEU A 173 6.41 24.64 16.15
CA LEU A 173 7.45 25.67 16.16
C LEU A 173 6.96 26.95 15.48
N THR A 174 6.33 26.87 14.30
CA THR A 174 5.84 28.07 13.59
C THR A 174 4.76 28.82 14.36
N VAL A 175 3.87 28.10 15.08
CA VAL A 175 2.85 28.71 15.95
C VAL A 175 3.51 29.46 17.10
N PHE A 176 4.50 28.84 17.74
CA PHE A 176 5.26 29.43 18.82
C PHE A 176 6.03 30.68 18.38
N LEU A 177 6.72 30.61 17.24
CA LEU A 177 7.47 31.74 16.67
C LEU A 177 6.54 32.90 16.30
N LYS A 178 5.29 32.64 15.84
CA LYS A 178 4.28 33.69 15.58
C LYS A 178 3.87 34.42 16.87
N VAL A 179 3.65 33.68 17.96
CA VAL A 179 3.32 34.28 19.27
C VAL A 179 4.48 35.16 19.76
N TYR A 180 5.72 34.68 19.63
CA TYR A 180 6.91 35.42 20.02
C TYR A 180 7.11 36.70 19.18
N LEU A 181 6.95 36.59 17.85
CA LEU A 181 7.03 37.71 16.92
C LEU A 181 6.08 38.85 17.34
N ILE A 182 4.83 38.52 17.67
CA ILE A 182 3.83 39.54 18.01
C ILE A 182 4.05 40.10 19.42
N ASN A 183 4.21 39.23 20.42
CA ASN A 183 4.22 39.67 21.82
C ASN A 183 5.55 40.29 22.27
N VAL A 184 6.68 39.93 21.65
CA VAL A 184 8.02 40.39 22.08
C VAL A 184 8.65 41.31 21.04
N LEU A 185 8.82 40.83 19.80
CA LEU A 185 9.55 41.58 18.78
C LEU A 185 8.78 42.84 18.34
N LEU A 186 7.52 42.70 17.93
CA LEU A 186 6.69 43.83 17.49
C LEU A 186 6.35 44.80 18.63
N ALA A 187 6.14 44.28 19.84
CA ALA A 187 5.89 45.11 21.01
C ALA A 187 7.09 46.01 21.34
N LYS A 188 8.31 45.45 21.35
CA LYS A 188 9.54 46.20 21.62
C LYS A 188 9.92 47.14 20.47
N ALA A 189 9.71 46.74 19.22
CA ALA A 189 9.88 47.64 18.07
C ALA A 189 8.93 48.85 18.15
N ARG A 190 7.69 48.65 18.61
CA ARG A 190 6.73 49.74 18.84
C ARG A 190 7.17 50.66 19.97
N GLU A 191 7.77 50.10 21.03
CA GLU A 191 8.32 50.87 22.15
C GLU A 191 9.52 51.72 21.73
N GLU A 192 10.46 51.17 20.94
CA GLU A 192 11.58 51.93 20.40
C GLU A 192 11.10 53.04 19.45
N ALA A 193 10.09 52.76 18.61
CA ALA A 193 9.48 53.74 17.73
C ALA A 193 8.74 54.85 18.49
N SER A 194 8.01 54.52 19.57
CA SER A 194 7.33 55.52 20.39
C SER A 194 8.32 56.38 21.17
N ARG A 195 9.40 55.80 21.71
CA ARG A 195 10.49 56.57 22.35
C ARG A 195 11.18 57.50 21.35
N ALA A 196 11.45 57.03 20.12
CA ALA A 196 12.02 57.88 19.08
C ALA A 196 11.09 59.05 18.71
N ALA A 197 9.79 58.79 18.56
CA ALA A 197 8.80 59.83 18.27
C ALA A 197 8.65 60.85 19.42
N VAL A 198 8.69 60.39 20.69
CA VAL A 198 8.65 61.26 21.86
C VAL A 198 9.94 62.08 21.98
N ALA A 199 11.12 61.50 21.69
CA ALA A 199 12.39 62.22 21.67
C ALA A 199 12.40 63.31 20.58
N GLU A 200 11.87 63.01 19.40
CA GLU A 200 11.73 64.00 18.31
C GLU A 200 10.73 65.11 18.68
N ALA A 201 9.63 64.77 19.35
CA ALA A 201 8.68 65.75 19.87
C ALA A 201 9.28 66.62 20.99
N ALA A 202 10.04 66.04 21.92
CA ALA A 202 10.70 66.75 23.00
C ALA A 202 11.78 67.73 22.52
N VAL A 203 12.48 67.40 21.42
CA VAL A 203 13.43 68.32 20.77
C VAL A 203 12.73 69.54 20.13
N SER A 204 11.44 69.42 19.81
CA SER A 204 10.61 70.51 19.27
C SER A 204 9.88 71.36 20.32
N SER A 205 9.81 70.92 21.57
CA SER A 205 9.11 71.62 22.67
C SER A 205 10.02 71.82 23.88
N SER A 206 10.54 73.04 24.07
CA SER A 206 11.25 73.44 25.28
C SER A 206 10.28 73.61 26.45
N SER A 207 10.22 72.64 27.39
CA SER A 207 10.14 72.84 28.85
C SER A 207 9.57 71.60 29.58
N ASP A 208 10.32 71.11 30.55
CA ASP A 208 9.90 70.45 31.80
C ASP A 208 8.61 69.61 31.77
N SER A 209 8.72 68.38 31.27
CA SER A 209 7.75 67.31 31.58
C SER A 209 8.35 65.90 31.56
N ASP A 210 9.66 65.78 31.81
CA ASP A 210 10.40 64.50 31.70
C ASP A 210 10.05 63.46 32.77
N SER A 211 9.53 63.85 33.94
CA SER A 211 9.35 62.92 35.06
C SER A 211 7.96 62.29 35.20
N GLN A 212 6.94 62.81 34.51
CA GLN A 212 5.56 62.29 34.60
C GLN A 212 5.19 61.37 33.44
N ILE A 213 5.70 61.63 32.23
CA ILE A 213 5.38 60.85 31.03
C ILE A 213 5.92 59.43 31.14
N ASP A 214 7.17 59.28 31.61
CA ASP A 214 7.85 58.00 31.74
C ASP A 214 7.13 57.04 32.71
N SER A 215 6.43 57.59 33.72
CA SER A 215 5.65 56.80 34.68
C SER A 215 4.31 56.30 34.12
N GLN A 216 3.73 57.02 33.15
CA GLN A 216 2.43 56.71 32.56
C GLN A 216 2.54 55.73 31.39
N THR A 217 3.53 55.91 30.49
CA THR A 217 3.84 54.92 29.44
C THR A 217 4.33 53.61 30.03
N SER A 218 5.19 53.67 31.07
CA SER A 218 5.66 52.47 31.76
C SER A 218 4.54 51.74 32.51
N ARG A 219 3.53 52.45 33.05
CA ARG A 219 2.39 51.81 33.73
C ARG A 219 1.37 51.21 32.77
N LEU A 220 1.07 51.88 31.66
CA LEU A 220 0.17 51.35 30.62
C LEU A 220 0.75 50.13 29.89
N LEU A 221 2.08 50.02 29.79
CA LEU A 221 2.76 48.84 29.21
C LEU A 221 2.98 47.71 30.23
N LYS A 222 3.08 47.99 31.53
CA LYS A 222 3.24 46.95 32.57
C LYS A 222 1.97 46.12 32.79
N GLU A 223 0.80 46.68 32.48
CA GLU A 223 -0.48 45.97 32.58
C GLU A 223 -0.73 45.00 31.40
N ASP A 224 -0.06 45.16 30.25
CA ASP A 224 -0.31 44.36 29.04
C ASP A 224 0.60 43.12 28.88
N ILE A 225 1.61 42.96 29.76
CA ILE A 225 2.67 41.93 29.60
C ILE A 225 2.59 40.83 30.68
N GLY A 226 1.52 40.81 31.47
CA GLY A 226 1.25 39.76 32.44
C GLY A 226 0.65 38.52 31.81
N GLY A 227 1.48 37.63 31.22
CA GLY A 227 1.02 36.27 30.88
C GLY A 227 1.60 35.62 29.63
N SER A 228 2.71 36.11 29.06
CA SER A 228 3.35 35.42 27.95
C SER A 228 4.25 34.28 28.44
N VAL A 229 4.18 33.12 27.79
CA VAL A 229 5.06 31.95 28.01
C VAL A 229 6.54 32.31 27.79
N PHE A 230 6.82 33.37 27.03
CA PHE A 230 8.14 33.96 26.88
C PHE A 230 8.22 35.19 27.76
N GLY A 231 9.20 35.23 28.65
CA GLY A 231 9.50 36.45 29.38
C GLY A 231 9.73 37.64 28.42
N THR A 232 9.89 38.83 28.99
CA THR A 232 10.05 40.09 28.24
C THR A 232 11.39 40.24 27.50
N GLN A 233 12.23 39.22 27.47
CA GLN A 233 13.60 39.30 26.96
C GLN A 233 13.70 38.92 25.48
N LEU A 234 14.49 39.71 24.74
CA LEU A 234 14.88 39.39 23.38
C LEU A 234 15.78 38.15 23.37
N LEU A 235 15.65 37.33 22.32
CA LEU A 235 16.47 36.13 22.12
C LEU A 235 17.96 36.48 21.97
N VAL A 236 18.26 37.63 21.36
CA VAL A 236 19.60 38.24 21.37
C VAL A 236 19.53 39.51 22.25
N PRO A 237 20.31 39.58 23.35
CA PRO A 237 20.32 40.76 24.20
C PRO A 237 20.65 42.02 23.39
N ASP A 238 19.84 43.07 23.57
CA ASP A 238 20.04 44.44 23.07
C ASP A 238 20.18 44.63 21.55
N ASN A 239 19.81 43.64 20.72
CA ASN A 239 19.80 43.82 19.26
C ASN A 239 18.51 43.24 18.62
N LEU A 240 17.65 44.16 18.17
CA LEU A 240 16.37 43.84 17.51
C LEU A 240 16.59 43.18 16.14
N GLU A 241 17.52 43.68 15.34
CA GLU A 241 17.82 43.18 14.00
C GLU A 241 18.40 41.76 14.05
N ALA A 242 19.32 41.52 14.99
CA ALA A 242 19.89 40.18 15.21
C ALA A 242 18.82 39.18 15.68
N THR A 243 17.90 39.61 16.55
CA THR A 243 16.78 38.77 17.01
C THR A 243 15.83 38.42 15.84
N ALA A 244 15.54 39.38 14.96
CA ALA A 244 14.72 39.16 13.76
C ALA A 244 15.39 38.18 12.78
N LEU A 245 16.71 38.30 12.58
CA LEU A 245 17.48 37.39 11.72
C LEU A 245 17.45 35.96 12.28
N VAL A 246 17.70 35.78 13.58
CA VAL A 246 17.65 34.46 14.24
C VAL A 246 16.26 33.84 14.10
N LEU A 247 15.20 34.64 14.28
CA LEU A 247 13.82 34.19 14.08
C LEU A 247 13.58 33.72 12.64
N GLY A 248 14.05 34.47 11.65
CA GLY A 248 13.99 34.10 10.24
C GLY A 248 14.72 32.78 9.94
N MET A 249 15.88 32.55 10.56
CA MET A 249 16.62 31.30 10.41
C MET A 249 15.87 30.10 11.01
N PHE A 250 15.15 30.28 12.13
CA PHE A 250 14.29 29.23 12.70
C PHE A 250 13.08 28.88 11.82
N TYR A 251 12.64 29.76 10.92
CA TYR A 251 11.68 29.41 9.87
C TYR A 251 12.35 28.69 8.70
N LEU A 252 13.48 29.20 8.23
CA LEU A 252 14.11 28.71 7.00
C LEU A 252 14.80 27.34 7.14
N ILE A 253 15.61 27.14 8.19
CA ILE A 253 16.43 25.93 8.33
C ILE A 253 15.55 24.67 8.45
N PRO A 254 14.55 24.61 9.36
CA PRO A 254 13.70 23.43 9.47
C PRO A 254 12.89 23.17 8.20
N PHE A 255 12.44 24.23 7.51
CA PHE A 255 11.75 24.10 6.23
C PHE A 255 12.63 23.45 5.15
N ALA A 256 13.90 23.88 5.03
CA ALA A 256 14.85 23.28 4.09
C ALA A 256 15.13 21.82 4.42
N ILE A 257 15.25 21.47 5.71
CA ILE A 257 15.42 20.08 6.17
C ILE A 257 14.19 19.24 5.80
N LEU A 258 12.98 19.74 6.06
CA LEU A 258 11.74 19.04 5.70
C LEU A 258 11.64 18.79 4.20
N HIS A 259 12.01 19.76 3.37
CA HIS A 259 12.03 19.57 1.92
C HIS A 259 12.95 18.41 1.49
N VAL A 260 14.16 18.33 2.05
CA VAL A 260 15.08 17.20 1.76
C VAL A 260 14.48 15.88 2.24
N LEU A 261 13.86 15.87 3.42
CA LEU A 261 13.19 14.68 3.97
C LEU A 261 12.02 14.24 3.09
N ASP A 262 11.25 15.15 2.52
CA ASP A 262 10.15 14.84 1.60
C ASP A 262 10.64 14.22 0.30
N VAL A 263 11.77 14.71 -0.23
CA VAL A 263 12.42 14.07 -1.38
C VAL A 263 12.86 12.65 -1.05
N LEU A 264 13.39 12.41 0.15
CA LEU A 264 13.75 11.06 0.61
C LEU A 264 12.50 10.18 0.81
N ARG A 265 11.42 10.73 1.39
CA ARG A 265 10.12 10.07 1.57
C ARG A 265 9.55 9.60 0.24
N ALA A 266 9.58 10.46 -0.79
CA ALA A 266 9.11 10.11 -2.13
C ALA A 266 9.92 8.96 -2.76
N ARG A 267 11.23 8.88 -2.48
CA ARG A 267 12.11 7.80 -2.97
C ARG A 267 11.90 6.45 -2.29
N LEU A 268 11.19 6.36 -1.16
CA LEU A 268 10.92 5.09 -0.47
C LEU A 268 10.12 4.11 -1.33
N GLY A 269 9.27 4.60 -2.25
CA GLY A 269 8.56 3.78 -3.24
C GLY A 269 7.63 2.72 -2.64
N ILE A 270 7.00 3.00 -1.50
CA ILE A 270 6.09 2.06 -0.80
C ILE A 270 4.93 1.64 -1.73
N SER A 271 4.20 2.62 -2.28
CA SER A 271 3.10 2.40 -3.23
C SER A 271 3.52 1.54 -4.43
N GLY A 272 4.66 1.84 -5.04
CA GLY A 272 5.18 1.08 -6.18
C GLY A 272 5.60 -0.35 -5.84
N THR A 273 5.96 -0.63 -4.58
CA THR A 273 6.29 -1.99 -4.13
C THR A 273 5.02 -2.81 -3.98
N ILE A 274 4.03 -2.31 -3.22
CA ILE A 274 2.75 -3.00 -3.00
C ILE A 274 2.02 -3.23 -4.32
N ARG A 275 1.95 -2.21 -5.19
CA ARG A 275 1.30 -2.32 -6.50
C ARG A 275 1.95 -3.40 -7.35
N ARG A 276 3.28 -3.46 -7.44
CA ARG A 276 3.98 -4.49 -8.21
C ARG A 276 3.70 -5.88 -7.67
N THR A 277 3.72 -6.05 -6.35
CA THR A 277 3.41 -7.34 -5.71
C THR A 277 1.99 -7.79 -6.01
N LEU A 278 0.97 -6.94 -5.78
CA LEU A 278 -0.43 -7.28 -6.01
C LEU A 278 -0.77 -7.53 -7.49
N VAL A 279 -0.26 -6.71 -8.41
CA VAL A 279 -0.51 -6.89 -9.85
C VAL A 279 0.16 -8.18 -10.34
N SER A 280 1.40 -8.44 -9.94
CA SER A 280 2.11 -9.67 -10.32
C SER A 280 1.43 -10.90 -9.73
N ALA A 281 0.94 -10.80 -8.49
CA ALA A 281 0.20 -11.85 -7.80
C ALA A 281 -1.12 -12.16 -8.52
N LEU A 282 -1.92 -11.15 -8.84
CA LEU A 282 -3.18 -11.31 -9.56
C LEU A 282 -2.96 -11.95 -10.93
N PHE A 283 -1.98 -11.47 -11.69
CA PHE A 283 -1.67 -12.02 -13.00
C PHE A 283 -1.17 -13.47 -12.90
N ARG A 284 -0.33 -13.78 -11.90
CA ARG A 284 0.16 -15.14 -11.68
C ARG A 284 -0.98 -16.10 -11.36
N ARG A 285 -1.91 -15.72 -10.46
CA ARG A 285 -3.09 -16.54 -10.16
C ARG A 285 -3.99 -16.70 -11.37
N PHE A 286 -4.25 -15.63 -12.13
CA PHE A 286 -5.07 -15.69 -13.35
C PHE A 286 -4.55 -16.73 -14.36
N MET A 287 -3.22 -16.85 -14.52
CA MET A 287 -2.61 -17.84 -15.39
C MET A 287 -2.74 -19.29 -14.88
N SER A 288 -3.00 -19.48 -13.59
CA SER A 288 -3.24 -20.77 -12.94
C SER A 288 -4.74 -21.05 -12.69
N PHE A 289 -5.69 -20.24 -13.17
CA PHE A 289 -7.11 -20.50 -12.90
C PHE A 289 -7.59 -21.79 -13.57
N LYS A 290 -8.44 -22.55 -12.85
CA LYS A 290 -9.12 -23.71 -13.45
C LYS A 290 -9.92 -23.26 -14.68
N ALA A 291 -9.91 -24.06 -15.73
CA ALA A 291 -10.51 -23.68 -17.02
C ALA A 291 -11.99 -23.28 -16.92
N HIS A 292 -12.77 -23.97 -16.08
CA HIS A 292 -14.19 -23.68 -15.87
C HIS A 292 -14.45 -22.39 -15.08
N GLU A 293 -13.56 -22.02 -14.13
CA GLU A 293 -13.67 -20.75 -13.41
C GLU A 293 -13.20 -19.57 -14.27
N ARG A 294 -12.12 -19.77 -15.04
CA ARG A 294 -11.62 -18.77 -15.98
C ARG A 294 -12.67 -18.36 -17.01
N ALA A 295 -13.50 -19.29 -17.47
CA ALA A 295 -14.58 -19.00 -18.42
C ALA A 295 -15.71 -18.12 -17.85
N LYS A 296 -15.87 -18.07 -16.52
CA LYS A 296 -16.91 -17.25 -15.87
C LYS A 296 -16.48 -15.80 -15.69
N ILE A 297 -15.17 -15.52 -15.71
CA ILE A 297 -14.61 -14.20 -15.41
C ILE A 297 -14.26 -13.49 -16.72
N PRO A 298 -14.88 -12.33 -17.01
CA PRO A 298 -14.46 -11.49 -18.12
C PRO A 298 -13.01 -11.05 -17.97
N ASP A 299 -12.24 -11.15 -19.04
CA ASP A 299 -10.88 -10.63 -19.19
C ASP A 299 -10.80 -9.12 -18.97
N ALA A 300 -11.87 -8.38 -19.24
CA ALA A 300 -12.03 -6.98 -18.87
C ALA A 300 -11.89 -6.73 -17.36
N ASP A 301 -12.40 -7.63 -16.52
CA ASP A 301 -12.41 -7.45 -15.05
C ASP A 301 -10.99 -7.61 -14.48
N ILE A 302 -10.18 -8.53 -15.03
CA ILE A 302 -8.76 -8.69 -14.67
C ILE A 302 -7.95 -7.47 -15.10
N SER A 303 -8.20 -6.95 -16.31
CA SER A 303 -7.54 -5.75 -16.82
C SER A 303 -7.86 -4.52 -15.95
N MET A 304 -9.13 -4.31 -15.59
CA MET A 304 -9.56 -3.24 -14.68
C MET A 304 -8.91 -3.37 -13.31
N ALA A 305 -8.84 -4.59 -12.77
CA ALA A 305 -8.20 -4.83 -11.49
C ALA A 305 -6.72 -4.41 -11.48
N CYS A 306 -5.97 -4.76 -12.53
CA CYS A 306 -4.56 -4.43 -12.68
C CYS A 306 -4.29 -2.94 -12.93
N VAL A 307 -5.09 -2.30 -13.80
CA VAL A 307 -4.81 -0.94 -14.29
C VAL A 307 -5.46 0.14 -13.43
N ARG A 308 -6.61 -0.14 -12.82
CA ARG A 308 -7.40 0.84 -12.07
C ARG A 308 -7.53 0.46 -10.60
N ASP A 309 -8.04 -0.73 -10.29
CA ASP A 309 -8.50 -1.01 -8.93
C ASP A 309 -7.34 -1.17 -7.94
N ILE A 310 -6.29 -1.92 -8.28
CA ILE A 310 -5.10 -2.06 -7.44
C ILE A 310 -4.39 -0.71 -7.24
N PRO A 311 -4.12 0.10 -8.29
CA PRO A 311 -3.54 1.43 -8.10
C PRO A 311 -4.36 2.35 -7.19
N LEU A 312 -5.68 2.41 -7.36
CA LEU A 312 -6.58 3.19 -6.51
C LEU A 312 -6.56 2.67 -5.07
N LEU A 313 -6.63 1.35 -4.88
CA LEU A 313 -6.58 0.73 -3.55
C LEU A 313 -5.28 1.05 -2.80
N VAL A 314 -4.14 0.99 -3.49
CA VAL A 314 -2.83 1.25 -2.87
C VAL A 314 -2.62 2.74 -2.61
N HIS A 315 -2.92 3.60 -3.58
CA HIS A 315 -2.70 5.05 -3.43
C HIS A 315 -3.78 5.71 -2.55
N ASP A 316 -5.05 5.53 -2.89
CA ASP A 316 -6.16 6.19 -2.22
C ASP A 316 -6.66 5.44 -0.97
N GLY A 317 -6.33 4.15 -0.83
CA GLY A 317 -6.59 3.38 0.39
C GLY A 317 -5.39 3.39 1.34
N PHE A 318 -4.36 2.61 1.03
CA PHE A 318 -3.24 2.37 1.95
C PHE A 318 -2.38 3.61 2.21
N MET A 319 -1.93 4.32 1.16
CA MET A 319 -1.03 5.47 1.32
C MET A 319 -1.71 6.66 2.02
N ARG A 320 -2.99 6.92 1.72
CA ARG A 320 -3.79 7.93 2.43
C ARG A 320 -3.93 7.64 3.93
N GLY A 321 -3.80 6.37 4.35
CA GLY A 321 -3.72 6.01 5.76
C GLY A 321 -2.60 6.70 6.52
N PHE A 322 -1.43 6.91 5.90
CA PHE A 322 -0.35 7.67 6.54
C PHE A 322 -0.66 9.16 6.65
N HIS A 323 -1.33 9.74 5.64
CA HIS A 323 -1.81 11.12 5.69
C HIS A 323 -2.83 11.29 6.83
N LEU A 324 -3.71 10.31 7.03
CA LEU A 324 -4.66 10.32 8.15
C LEU A 324 -3.92 10.33 9.51
N ILE A 325 -2.88 9.51 9.67
CA ILE A 325 -2.05 9.52 10.90
C ILE A 325 -1.39 10.89 11.11
N GLU A 326 -0.87 11.50 10.04
CA GLU A 326 -0.26 12.83 10.08
C GLU A 326 -1.26 13.90 10.55
N VAL A 327 -2.46 13.90 9.99
CA VAL A 327 -3.55 14.82 10.36
C VAL A 327 -4.00 14.59 11.81
N LEU A 328 -4.20 13.33 12.23
CA LEU A 328 -4.59 13.00 13.61
C LEU A 328 -3.54 13.47 14.61
N LEU A 329 -2.26 13.26 14.31
CA LEU A 329 -1.16 13.73 15.15
C LEU A 329 -1.10 15.27 15.18
N ARG A 330 -1.35 15.95 14.07
CA ARG A 330 -1.42 17.42 14.00
C ARG A 330 -2.54 17.96 14.89
N ILE A 331 -3.73 17.38 14.78
CA ILE A 331 -4.89 17.72 15.63
C ILE A 331 -4.56 17.49 17.10
N PHE A 332 -3.96 16.35 17.43
CA PHE A 332 -3.60 15.99 18.80
C PHE A 332 -2.59 16.97 19.42
N VAL A 333 -1.50 17.28 18.72
CA VAL A 333 -0.48 18.24 19.17
C VAL A 333 -1.10 19.64 19.35
N THR A 334 -1.94 20.05 18.41
CA THR A 334 -2.61 21.36 18.49
C THR A 334 -3.61 21.43 19.64
N MET A 335 -4.32 20.33 19.90
CA MET A 335 -5.25 20.22 21.03
C MET A 335 -4.52 20.31 22.37
N ILE A 336 -3.35 19.66 22.51
CA ILE A 336 -2.50 19.80 23.70
C ILE A 336 -2.04 21.25 23.88
N PHE A 337 -1.56 21.89 22.82
CA PHE A 337 -1.12 23.29 22.86
C PHE A 337 -2.24 24.23 23.34
N LEU A 338 -3.45 24.06 22.80
CA LEU A 338 -4.61 24.85 23.21
C LEU A 338 -5.01 24.62 24.67
N LEU A 339 -4.94 23.38 25.17
CA LEU A 339 -5.23 23.07 26.57
C LEU A 339 -4.25 23.72 27.55
N VAL A 340 -2.98 23.87 27.14
CA VAL A 340 -1.95 24.57 27.92
C VAL A 340 -2.23 26.07 27.96
N GLN A 341 -2.68 26.66 26.84
CA GLN A 341 -2.88 28.10 26.74
C GLN A 341 -4.21 28.58 27.34
N ASN A 342 -5.33 27.94 27.00
CA ASN A 342 -6.66 28.31 27.48
C ASN A 342 -7.64 27.12 27.43
N ARG A 343 -8.08 26.66 28.61
CA ARG A 343 -8.99 25.50 28.73
C ARG A 343 -10.33 25.68 28.01
N TYR A 344 -10.89 26.89 27.99
CA TYR A 344 -12.18 27.17 27.36
C TYR A 344 -12.13 27.10 25.83
N THR A 345 -10.99 27.47 25.24
CA THR A 345 -10.78 27.47 23.79
C THR A 345 -10.66 26.06 23.24
N ALA A 346 -10.28 25.08 24.06
CA ALA A 346 -10.15 23.68 23.64
C ALA A 346 -11.50 22.93 23.48
N ILE A 347 -12.59 23.45 24.05
CA ILE A 347 -13.91 22.78 24.09
C ILE A 347 -14.49 22.52 22.68
N PRO A 348 -14.55 23.51 21.76
CA PRO A 348 -15.03 23.27 20.39
C PRO A 348 -14.26 22.17 19.67
N PHE A 349 -12.94 22.11 19.88
CA PHE A 349 -12.06 21.13 19.23
C PHE A 349 -12.27 19.71 19.73
N ALA A 350 -12.69 19.53 20.99
CA ALA A 350 -13.08 18.21 21.50
C ALA A 350 -14.44 17.74 20.91
N ILE A 351 -15.33 18.69 20.59
CA ILE A 351 -16.67 18.41 20.05
C ILE A 351 -16.59 18.02 18.56
N TYR A 352 -15.67 18.61 17.79
CA TYR A 352 -15.56 18.39 16.34
C TYR A 352 -15.40 16.92 15.94
N PRO A 353 -14.48 16.13 16.52
CA PRO A 353 -14.36 14.70 16.23
C PRO A 353 -15.64 13.92 16.52
N ILE A 354 -16.38 14.30 17.58
CA ILE A 354 -17.62 13.63 17.96
C ILE A 354 -18.71 13.90 16.91
N LEU A 355 -18.85 15.17 16.49
CA LEU A 355 -19.78 15.55 15.42
C LEU A 355 -19.42 14.89 14.09
N ALA A 356 -18.13 14.76 13.79
CA ALA A 356 -17.63 14.07 12.61
C ALA A 356 -18.00 12.60 12.58
N LEU A 357 -17.77 11.88 13.69
CA LEU A 357 -18.11 10.47 13.81
C LEU A 357 -19.62 10.24 13.70
N LEU A 358 -20.42 11.11 14.33
CA LEU A 358 -21.88 11.07 14.23
C LEU A 358 -22.34 11.30 12.78
N TRP A 359 -21.81 12.34 12.11
CA TRP A 359 -22.11 12.64 10.72
C TRP A 359 -21.73 11.48 9.78
N MET A 360 -20.55 10.90 9.97
CA MET A 360 -20.08 9.76 9.20
C MET A 360 -20.96 8.52 9.42
N ALA A 361 -21.35 8.22 10.66
CA ALA A 361 -22.19 7.08 10.98
C ALA A 361 -23.56 7.17 10.27
N VAL A 362 -24.21 8.34 10.37
CA VAL A 362 -25.52 8.60 9.74
C VAL A 362 -25.46 8.50 8.22
N ARG A 363 -24.36 8.95 7.61
CA ARG A 363 -24.23 9.04 6.15
C ARG A 363 -23.58 7.84 5.47
N SER A 364 -22.91 6.98 6.24
CA SER A 364 -22.23 5.78 5.73
C SER A 364 -23.10 4.83 4.87
N PRO A 365 -24.39 4.57 5.14
CA PRO A 365 -25.19 3.67 4.30
C PRO A 365 -25.49 4.29 2.92
N GLU A 366 -25.86 5.57 2.87
CA GLU A 366 -26.14 6.27 1.62
C GLU A 366 -24.88 6.35 0.75
N MET A 367 -23.74 6.68 1.36
CA MET A 367 -22.44 6.72 0.71
C MET A 367 -22.06 5.37 0.05
N ARG A 368 -22.28 4.25 0.76
CA ARG A 368 -22.03 2.90 0.22
C ARG A 368 -22.86 2.63 -1.03
N THR A 369 -24.17 2.84 -0.94
CA THR A 369 -25.08 2.53 -2.06
C THR A 369 -24.77 3.34 -3.33
N LEU A 370 -24.34 4.60 -3.18
CA LEU A 370 -23.93 5.43 -4.32
C LEU A 370 -22.59 4.98 -4.90
N GLN A 371 -21.62 4.65 -4.05
CA GLN A 371 -20.32 4.13 -4.49
C GLN A 371 -20.45 2.79 -5.22
N ASP A 372 -21.26 1.87 -4.72
CA ASP A 372 -21.51 0.58 -5.36
C ASP A 372 -22.16 0.76 -6.73
N ARG A 373 -23.12 1.68 -6.85
CA ARG A 373 -23.74 2.04 -8.13
C ARG A 373 -22.75 2.65 -9.11
N LYS A 374 -21.87 3.53 -8.64
CA LYS A 374 -20.80 4.13 -9.46
C LYS A 374 -19.85 3.04 -9.96
N LEU A 375 -19.36 2.18 -9.07
CA LEU A 375 -18.46 1.08 -9.43
C LEU A 375 -19.10 0.11 -10.43
N ALA A 376 -20.38 -0.24 -10.23
CA ALA A 376 -21.12 -1.09 -11.16
C ALA A 376 -21.27 -0.45 -12.55
N ALA A 377 -21.54 0.87 -12.61
CA ALA A 377 -21.65 1.60 -13.86
C ALA A 377 -20.30 1.74 -14.58
N ASP A 378 -19.21 2.02 -13.84
CA ASP A 378 -17.86 2.06 -14.37
C ASP A 378 -17.46 0.71 -15.00
N ASN A 379 -17.77 -0.39 -14.31
CA ASN A 379 -17.52 -1.74 -14.82
C ASN A 379 -18.41 -2.10 -16.02
N ALA A 380 -19.64 -1.58 -16.09
CA ALA A 380 -20.54 -1.80 -17.23
C ALA A 380 -20.00 -1.14 -18.51
N VAL A 381 -19.43 0.06 -18.42
CA VAL A 381 -18.82 0.76 -19.56
C VAL A 381 -17.64 -0.03 -20.12
N VAL A 382 -16.70 -0.46 -19.26
CA VAL A 382 -15.53 -1.22 -19.72
C VAL A 382 -15.93 -2.57 -20.31
N ARG A 383 -16.85 -3.30 -19.66
CA ARG A 383 -17.38 -4.56 -20.22
C ARG A 383 -18.10 -4.33 -21.54
N GLY A 384 -18.82 -3.23 -21.68
CA GLY A 384 -19.48 -2.84 -22.93
C GLY A 384 -18.50 -2.64 -24.09
N VAL A 385 -17.39 -1.94 -23.86
CA VAL A 385 -16.31 -1.78 -24.86
C VAL A 385 -15.73 -3.15 -25.24
N HIS A 386 -15.36 -3.94 -24.23
CA HIS A 386 -14.73 -5.23 -24.47
C HIS A 386 -15.65 -6.18 -25.25
N GLN A 387 -16.93 -6.27 -24.88
CA GLN A 387 -17.92 -7.07 -25.61
C GLN A 387 -18.11 -6.59 -27.05
N ALA A 388 -18.02 -5.27 -27.31
CA ALA A 388 -18.12 -4.73 -28.66
C ALA A 388 -16.88 -5.08 -29.51
N CYS A 389 -15.68 -5.07 -28.91
CA CYS A 389 -14.44 -5.48 -29.58
C CYS A 389 -14.44 -6.98 -29.91
N VAL A 390 -14.79 -7.84 -28.95
CA VAL A 390 -14.79 -9.30 -29.15
C VAL A 390 -15.83 -9.73 -30.17
N ASN A 391 -17.03 -9.12 -30.13
CA ASN A 391 -18.12 -9.48 -31.05
C ASN A 391 -18.17 -8.57 -32.28
N GLN A 392 -17.06 -7.94 -32.65
CA GLN A 392 -17.03 -6.96 -33.73
C GLN A 392 -17.55 -7.57 -35.04
N ASP A 393 -17.08 -8.75 -35.42
CA ASP A 393 -17.46 -9.42 -36.67
C ASP A 393 -18.97 -9.71 -36.69
N LEU A 394 -19.51 -10.28 -35.60
CA LEU A 394 -20.95 -10.50 -35.44
C LEU A 394 -21.77 -9.20 -35.55
N ILE A 395 -21.31 -8.11 -34.96
CA ILE A 395 -22.01 -6.82 -35.04
C ILE A 395 -22.03 -6.31 -36.49
N GLN A 396 -20.95 -6.52 -37.24
CA GLN A 396 -20.85 -6.13 -38.64
C GLN A 396 -21.73 -7.02 -39.53
N ASP A 397 -21.64 -8.33 -39.39
CA ASP A 397 -22.38 -9.32 -40.18
C ASP A 397 -23.89 -9.16 -40.03
N PHE A 398 -24.36 -8.95 -38.81
CA PHE A 398 -25.79 -8.73 -38.53
C PHE A 398 -26.24 -7.27 -38.75
N LYS A 399 -25.37 -6.38 -39.26
CA LYS A 399 -25.64 -4.96 -39.52
C LYS A 399 -26.20 -4.22 -38.28
N LYS A 400 -25.72 -4.55 -37.08
CA LYS A 400 -26.22 -4.00 -35.80
C LYS A 400 -25.35 -2.87 -35.22
N ARG A 401 -24.50 -2.23 -36.04
CA ARG A 401 -23.58 -1.15 -35.60
C ARG A 401 -24.28 -0.04 -34.80
N SER A 402 -25.40 0.51 -35.31
CA SER A 402 -26.16 1.56 -34.58
C SER A 402 -26.64 1.07 -33.22
N LYS A 403 -27.22 -0.13 -33.15
CA LYS A 403 -27.74 -0.69 -31.89
C LYS A 403 -26.63 -0.95 -30.87
N ALA A 404 -25.42 -1.30 -31.32
CA ALA A 404 -24.26 -1.44 -30.44
C ALA A 404 -23.81 -0.09 -29.88
N VAL A 405 -23.83 0.97 -30.71
CA VAL A 405 -23.56 2.35 -30.28
C VAL A 405 -24.61 2.84 -29.28
N ASP A 406 -25.89 2.60 -29.55
CA ASP A 406 -27.01 2.98 -28.67
C ASP A 406 -26.87 2.30 -27.29
N ARG A 407 -26.55 0.99 -27.28
CA ARG A 407 -26.31 0.26 -26.03
C ARG A 407 -25.12 0.82 -25.25
N PHE A 408 -24.04 1.18 -25.93
CA PHE A 408 -22.88 1.79 -25.28
C PHE A 408 -23.20 3.17 -24.71
N TRP A 409 -23.97 3.97 -25.45
CA TRP A 409 -24.48 5.26 -24.99
C TRP A 409 -25.28 5.12 -23.69
N ASP A 410 -26.16 4.12 -23.58
CA ASP A 410 -26.91 3.84 -22.35
C ASP A 410 -25.98 3.57 -21.15
N TYR A 411 -24.89 2.84 -21.35
CA TYR A 411 -23.89 2.61 -20.29
C TYR A 411 -23.22 3.92 -19.85
N VAL A 412 -22.84 4.77 -20.80
CA VAL A 412 -22.21 6.07 -20.52
C VAL A 412 -23.17 7.02 -19.78
N VAL A 413 -24.45 7.05 -20.18
CA VAL A 413 -25.48 7.85 -19.51
C VAL A 413 -25.70 7.38 -18.07
N ALA A 414 -25.80 6.06 -17.86
CA ALA A 414 -25.92 5.48 -16.52
C ALA A 414 -24.71 5.81 -15.64
N GLN A 415 -23.50 5.73 -16.18
CA GLN A 415 -22.26 6.11 -15.51
C GLN A 415 -22.24 7.59 -15.12
N SER A 416 -22.57 8.49 -16.06
CA SER A 416 -22.62 9.93 -15.79
C SER A 416 -23.60 10.27 -14.66
N LYS A 417 -24.79 9.65 -14.65
CA LYS A 417 -25.78 9.81 -13.57
C LYS A 417 -25.23 9.35 -12.21
N ALA A 418 -24.52 8.22 -12.18
CA ALA A 418 -23.91 7.71 -10.95
C ALA A 418 -22.78 8.62 -10.45
N ILE A 419 -21.90 9.10 -11.35
CA ILE A 419 -20.82 10.04 -11.03
C ILE A 419 -21.40 11.33 -10.44
N ASN A 420 -22.39 11.92 -11.10
CA ASN A 420 -23.01 13.16 -10.62
C ASN A 420 -23.65 12.99 -9.23
N GLY A 421 -24.30 11.85 -8.98
CA GLY A 421 -24.85 11.52 -7.66
C GLY A 421 -23.79 11.46 -6.56
N CYS A 422 -22.63 10.83 -6.84
CA CYS A 422 -21.49 10.85 -5.93
C CYS A 422 -20.93 12.26 -5.73
N SER A 423 -20.73 13.03 -6.81
CA SER A 423 -20.15 14.38 -6.74
C SER A 423 -20.99 15.34 -5.89
N VAL A 424 -22.33 15.26 -5.96
CA VAL A 424 -23.22 16.06 -5.10
C VAL A 424 -23.05 15.66 -3.63
N MET A 425 -22.96 14.36 -3.34
CA MET A 425 -22.72 13.91 -1.97
C MET A 425 -21.34 14.36 -1.46
N ASP A 426 -20.29 14.19 -2.25
CA ASP A 426 -18.91 14.55 -1.89
C ASP A 426 -18.80 16.05 -1.59
N LEU A 427 -19.48 16.90 -2.38
CA LEU A 427 -19.55 18.34 -2.12
C LEU A 427 -20.21 18.67 -0.78
N ASN A 428 -21.34 18.04 -0.46
CA ASN A 428 -22.02 18.27 0.82
C ASN A 428 -21.16 17.81 2.00
N ASN A 429 -20.41 16.73 1.82
CA ASN A 429 -19.51 16.20 2.83
C ASN A 429 -18.29 17.09 3.05
N SER A 430 -17.65 17.58 2.00
CA SER A 430 -16.48 18.44 2.13
C SER A 430 -16.81 19.77 2.82
N ARG A 431 -18.03 20.29 2.65
CA ARG A 431 -18.45 21.57 3.26
C ARG A 431 -18.82 21.50 4.73
N PHE A 432 -19.00 20.32 5.31
CA PHE A 432 -19.42 20.16 6.72
C PHE A 432 -18.43 20.82 7.70
N PHE A 433 -17.14 20.51 7.59
CA PHE A 433 -16.10 21.07 8.48
C PHE A 433 -15.83 22.57 8.26
N PRO A 434 -15.74 23.09 7.02
CA PRO A 434 -15.70 24.52 6.75
C PRO A 434 -16.83 25.31 7.41
N TRP A 435 -18.07 24.78 7.40
CA TRP A 435 -19.18 25.43 8.11
C TRP A 435 -18.98 25.45 9.63
N LEU A 436 -18.62 24.31 10.20
CA LEU A 436 -18.42 24.16 11.66
C LEU A 436 -17.30 25.07 12.18
N THR A 437 -16.21 25.16 11.42
CA THR A 437 -15.03 25.99 11.72
C THR A 437 -15.35 27.46 11.61
N THR A 438 -16.04 27.89 10.55
CA THR A 438 -16.50 29.28 10.38
C THR A 438 -17.42 29.71 11.53
N ILE A 439 -18.39 28.88 11.90
CA ILE A 439 -19.29 29.16 13.04
C ILE A 439 -18.49 29.33 14.34
N SER A 440 -17.48 28.50 14.55
CA SER A 440 -16.67 28.56 15.78
C SER A 440 -15.69 29.72 15.78
N MET A 441 -15.17 30.12 14.62
CA MET A 441 -14.36 31.35 14.47
C MET A 441 -15.18 32.60 14.79
N VAL A 442 -16.45 32.66 14.33
CA VAL A 442 -17.37 33.76 14.68
C VAL A 442 -17.62 33.79 16.19
N ALA A 443 -17.89 32.63 16.81
CA ALA A 443 -18.07 32.53 18.25
C ALA A 443 -16.81 32.96 19.02
N TYR A 444 -15.62 32.47 18.64
CA TYR A 444 -14.36 32.84 19.27
C TYR A 444 -14.04 34.32 19.11
N THR A 445 -14.39 34.94 17.98
CA THR A 445 -14.22 36.39 17.79
C THR A 445 -15.01 37.17 18.83
N PHE A 446 -16.25 36.76 19.11
CA PHE A 446 -17.09 37.40 20.13
C PHE A 446 -16.55 37.19 21.56
N PHE A 447 -16.18 35.96 21.93
CA PHE A 447 -15.69 35.65 23.28
C PHE A 447 -14.26 36.16 23.52
N GLY A 448 -13.36 35.97 22.54
CA GLY A 448 -11.97 36.39 22.61
C GLY A 448 -11.82 37.90 22.68
N THR A 449 -12.69 38.68 22.01
CA THR A 449 -12.70 40.15 22.15
C THR A 449 -13.07 40.58 23.58
N ARG A 450 -14.03 39.90 24.22
CA ARG A 450 -14.37 40.14 25.62
C ARG A 450 -13.23 39.76 26.57
N GLN A 451 -12.49 38.70 26.25
CA GLN A 451 -11.33 38.28 27.02
C GLN A 451 -10.19 39.30 26.94
N LEU A 452 -9.95 39.85 25.74
CA LEU A 452 -8.98 40.90 25.49
C LEU A 452 -9.32 42.17 26.28
N GLN A 453 -10.59 42.58 26.29
CA GLN A 453 -11.06 43.76 27.05
C GLN A 453 -10.90 43.60 28.57
N ARG A 454 -10.89 42.37 29.08
CA ARG A 454 -10.71 42.07 30.51
C ARG A 454 -9.24 41.95 30.91
N GLY A 455 -8.30 42.06 29.98
CA GLY A 455 -6.88 41.84 30.22
C GLY A 455 -6.53 40.38 30.53
N GLU A 456 -7.43 39.43 30.22
CA GLU A 456 -7.22 38.00 30.50
C GLU A 456 -6.32 37.33 29.43
N SER A 457 -6.14 37.94 28.25
CA SER A 457 -5.29 37.42 27.17
C SER A 457 -4.64 38.55 26.37
N SER A 458 -3.42 38.32 25.86
CA SER A 458 -2.71 39.30 25.02
C SER A 458 -3.22 39.31 23.57
N VAL A 459 -3.03 40.43 22.86
CA VAL A 459 -3.37 40.56 21.44
C VAL A 459 -2.71 39.47 20.60
N GLY A 460 -1.43 39.16 20.85
CA GLY A 460 -0.72 38.10 20.12
C GLY A 460 -1.27 36.69 20.41
N THR A 461 -1.74 36.45 21.63
CA THR A 461 -2.42 35.19 21.99
C THR A 461 -3.76 35.06 21.27
N PHE A 462 -4.54 36.14 21.19
CA PHE A 462 -5.80 36.16 20.45
C PHE A 462 -5.59 35.88 18.95
N VAL A 463 -4.65 36.57 18.31
CA VAL A 463 -4.33 36.37 16.87
C VAL A 463 -3.78 34.97 16.60
N ALA A 464 -2.90 34.46 17.46
CA ALA A 464 -2.37 33.10 17.32
C ALA A 464 -3.48 32.06 17.47
N THR A 465 -4.36 32.21 18.47
CA THR A 465 -5.50 31.31 18.69
C THR A 465 -6.47 31.34 17.51
N PHE A 466 -6.79 32.51 16.98
CA PHE A 466 -7.63 32.66 15.78
C PHE A 466 -7.00 31.95 14.56
N GLY A 467 -5.70 32.10 14.35
CA GLY A 467 -4.97 31.37 13.31
C GLY A 467 -4.98 29.86 13.50
N ILE A 468 -4.91 29.38 14.75
CA ILE A 468 -5.01 27.96 15.11
C ILE A 468 -6.41 27.41 14.78
N PHE A 469 -7.49 28.16 15.03
CA PHE A 469 -8.84 27.73 14.64
C PHE A 469 -8.96 27.44 13.15
N HIS A 470 -8.44 28.35 12.31
CA HIS A 470 -8.47 28.18 10.86
C HIS A 470 -7.67 26.94 10.42
N GLU A 471 -6.45 26.79 10.95
CA GLU A 471 -5.55 25.69 10.58
C GLU A 471 -6.06 24.31 11.04
N VAL A 472 -6.58 24.20 12.26
CA VAL A 472 -7.17 22.96 12.76
C VAL A 472 -8.43 22.61 11.98
N GLY A 473 -9.22 23.62 11.62
CA GLY A 473 -10.36 23.44 10.75
C GLY A 473 -10.00 22.84 9.39
N ALA A 474 -9.00 23.41 8.73
CA ALA A 474 -8.47 22.88 7.48
C ALA A 474 -7.87 21.47 7.65
N SER A 475 -7.20 21.21 8.78
CA SER A 475 -6.65 19.88 9.09
C SER A 475 -7.77 18.84 9.26
N MET A 476 -8.87 19.20 9.93
CA MET A 476 -10.04 18.33 10.10
C MET A 476 -10.74 18.04 8.76
N GLU A 477 -10.91 19.06 7.92
CA GLU A 477 -11.45 18.91 6.56
C GLU A 477 -10.58 17.93 5.74
N ALA A 478 -9.27 18.13 5.74
CA ALA A 478 -8.32 17.25 5.05
C ALA A 478 -8.35 15.82 5.59
N GLY A 479 -8.45 15.64 6.91
CA GLY A 479 -8.60 14.33 7.54
C GLY A 479 -9.88 13.62 7.12
N TYR A 480 -10.99 14.35 7.06
CA TYR A 480 -12.27 13.78 6.66
C TYR A 480 -12.32 13.41 5.17
N ASP A 481 -11.81 14.26 4.29
CA ASP A 481 -11.68 13.94 2.86
C ASP A 481 -10.78 12.71 2.64
N THR A 482 -9.69 12.61 3.41
CA THR A 482 -8.83 11.43 3.45
C THR A 482 -9.60 10.17 3.86
N MET A 483 -10.46 10.26 4.89
CA MET A 483 -11.28 9.11 5.32
C MET A 483 -12.31 8.70 4.28
N ILE A 484 -13.00 9.63 3.62
CA ILE A 484 -13.99 9.33 2.57
C ILE A 484 -13.31 8.61 1.39
N THR A 485 -12.17 9.13 0.96
CA THR A 485 -11.45 8.60 -0.20
C THR A 485 -10.81 7.24 0.10
N MET A 486 -10.31 7.03 1.31
CA MET A 486 -9.94 5.70 1.79
C MET A 486 -11.12 4.74 1.79
N PHE A 487 -12.28 5.18 2.26
CA PHE A 487 -13.49 4.36 2.26
C PHE A 487 -13.89 3.93 0.84
N GLN A 488 -13.84 4.85 -0.14
CA GLN A 488 -14.06 4.58 -1.56
C GLN A 488 -13.07 3.53 -2.09
N ALA A 489 -11.78 3.69 -1.80
CA ALA A 489 -10.74 2.80 -2.27
C ALA A 489 -10.87 1.38 -1.69
N PHE A 490 -11.24 1.25 -0.40
CA PHE A 490 -11.37 -0.06 0.22
C PHE A 490 -12.53 -0.90 -0.31
N GLN A 491 -13.54 -0.31 -0.94
CA GLN A 491 -14.60 -1.09 -1.63
C GLN A 491 -14.02 -2.01 -2.70
N LEU A 492 -12.92 -1.60 -3.33
CA LEU A 492 -12.24 -2.37 -4.36
C LEU A 492 -11.56 -3.64 -3.81
N VAL A 493 -11.28 -3.69 -2.50
CA VAL A 493 -10.70 -4.88 -1.85
C VAL A 493 -11.62 -6.07 -2.00
N LYS A 494 -12.95 -5.89 -1.95
CA LYS A 494 -13.91 -6.99 -2.03
C LYS A 494 -13.81 -7.72 -3.38
N ASN A 495 -13.85 -6.99 -4.48
CA ASN A 495 -13.69 -7.57 -5.83
C ASN A 495 -12.31 -8.20 -5.98
N LEU A 496 -11.26 -7.53 -5.49
CA LEU A 496 -9.91 -8.07 -5.51
C LEU A 496 -9.80 -9.37 -4.70
N THR A 497 -10.52 -9.47 -3.60
CA THR A 497 -10.55 -10.65 -2.72
C THR A 497 -11.21 -11.85 -3.41
N ILE A 498 -12.27 -11.61 -4.18
CA ILE A 498 -12.89 -12.65 -5.00
C ILE A 498 -11.88 -13.13 -6.06
N LEU A 499 -11.28 -12.21 -6.82
CA LEU A 499 -10.33 -12.55 -7.90
C LEU A 499 -9.07 -13.26 -7.39
N LEU A 500 -8.52 -12.81 -6.26
CA LEU A 500 -7.30 -13.38 -5.67
C LEU A 500 -7.54 -14.67 -4.90
N ASN A 501 -8.77 -15.17 -4.78
CA ASN A 501 -9.07 -16.45 -4.12
C ASN A 501 -9.76 -17.46 -5.06
N VAL A 502 -9.88 -17.17 -6.35
CA VAL A 502 -10.41 -18.13 -7.34
C VAL A 502 -9.57 -19.41 -7.33
N PRO A 503 -10.18 -20.61 -7.32
CA PRO A 503 -9.46 -21.89 -7.34
C PRO A 503 -8.50 -22.02 -8.52
N THR A 504 -7.28 -22.48 -8.24
CA THR A 504 -6.23 -22.71 -9.24
C THR A 504 -6.12 -24.20 -9.62
N ASP A 505 -5.52 -24.48 -10.78
CA ASP A 505 -5.24 -25.83 -11.27
C ASP A 505 -3.90 -26.39 -10.74
N ASP A 506 -3.17 -25.62 -9.94
CA ASP A 506 -1.84 -25.98 -9.42
C ASP A 506 -1.86 -27.28 -8.61
N GLU A 507 -2.90 -27.50 -7.81
CA GLU A 507 -3.10 -28.73 -7.03
C GLU A 507 -3.34 -29.96 -7.94
N ASP A 508 -4.21 -29.81 -8.95
CA ASP A 508 -4.50 -30.87 -9.92
C ASP A 508 -3.23 -31.23 -10.72
N ARG A 509 -2.40 -30.23 -11.05
CA ARG A 509 -1.12 -30.39 -11.73
C ARG A 509 -0.07 -31.06 -10.85
N MET A 510 -0.01 -30.71 -9.57
CA MET A 510 0.85 -31.38 -8.61
C MET A 510 0.50 -32.85 -8.50
N GLU A 511 -0.78 -33.18 -8.33
CA GLU A 511 -1.21 -34.57 -8.21
C GLU A 511 -0.87 -35.38 -9.47
N SER A 512 -1.12 -34.82 -10.66
CA SER A 512 -0.75 -35.45 -11.94
C SER A 512 0.77 -35.66 -12.06
N THR A 513 1.56 -34.66 -11.64
CA THR A 513 3.03 -34.72 -11.69
C THR A 513 3.57 -35.75 -10.71
N ASN A 514 3.07 -35.79 -9.48
CA ASN A 514 3.48 -36.74 -8.45
C ASN A 514 3.14 -38.17 -8.86
N ARG A 515 1.94 -38.41 -9.41
CA ARG A 515 1.56 -39.74 -9.95
C ARG A 515 2.51 -40.18 -11.06
N ARG A 516 2.87 -39.27 -11.99
CA ARG A 516 3.85 -39.56 -13.07
C ARG A 516 5.24 -39.85 -12.52
N LEU A 517 5.66 -39.09 -11.49
CA LEU A 517 6.97 -39.22 -10.87
C LEU A 517 7.12 -40.57 -10.15
N VAL A 518 6.17 -40.92 -9.28
CA VAL A 518 6.17 -42.19 -8.53
C VAL A 518 6.20 -43.36 -9.49
N ARG A 519 5.28 -43.38 -10.47
CA ARG A 519 5.23 -44.44 -11.47
C ARG A 519 6.52 -44.54 -12.29
N GLY A 520 7.07 -43.40 -12.71
CA GLY A 520 8.33 -43.37 -13.46
C GLY A 520 9.54 -43.83 -12.65
N ILE A 521 9.54 -43.66 -11.33
CA ILE A 521 10.60 -44.20 -10.45
C ILE A 521 10.41 -45.71 -10.26
N GLU A 522 9.18 -46.17 -10.01
CA GLU A 522 8.86 -47.60 -9.84
C GLU A 522 9.18 -48.42 -11.10
N GLU A 523 8.81 -47.93 -12.28
CA GLU A 523 9.10 -48.61 -13.56
C GLU A 523 10.61 -48.72 -13.80
N ARG A 524 11.40 -47.67 -13.47
CA ARG A 524 12.88 -47.72 -13.57
C ARG A 524 13.49 -48.73 -12.60
N GLN A 525 13.06 -48.73 -11.34
CA GLN A 525 13.56 -49.68 -10.35
C GLN A 525 13.18 -51.14 -10.71
N ALA A 526 12.02 -51.35 -11.33
CA ALA A 526 11.61 -52.66 -11.81
C ALA A 526 12.46 -53.13 -13.01
N LEU A 527 12.82 -52.22 -13.92
CA LEU A 527 13.63 -52.53 -15.11
C LEU A 527 15.11 -52.74 -14.77
N GLN A 528 15.64 -52.11 -13.72
CA GLN A 528 17.00 -52.38 -13.22
C GLN A 528 17.23 -53.83 -12.80
N ARG A 529 16.17 -54.56 -12.46
CA ARG A 529 16.25 -55.98 -12.08
C ARG A 529 16.25 -56.91 -13.29
N LYS A 530 16.03 -56.40 -14.50
CA LYS A 530 16.00 -57.19 -15.73
C LYS A 530 17.34 -57.05 -16.48
N PRO A 531 17.89 -58.15 -17.01
CA PRO A 531 19.03 -58.06 -17.91
C PRO A 531 18.63 -57.29 -19.18
N LEU A 532 19.51 -56.42 -19.65
CA LEU A 532 19.37 -55.73 -20.94
C LEU A 532 19.67 -56.73 -22.07
N ASP A 533 18.79 -56.79 -23.08
CA ASP A 533 18.99 -57.65 -24.26
C ASP A 533 20.07 -57.10 -25.22
N ASP A 534 20.29 -55.78 -25.20
CA ASP A 534 21.29 -55.07 -26.00
C ASP A 534 22.13 -54.14 -25.10
N PRO A 535 23.47 -54.27 -25.07
CA PRO A 535 24.33 -53.45 -24.23
C PRO A 535 24.39 -51.96 -24.63
N SER A 536 23.88 -51.60 -25.82
CA SER A 536 23.81 -50.20 -26.28
C SER A 536 22.55 -49.44 -25.83
N GLN A 537 21.58 -50.14 -25.23
CA GLN A 537 20.33 -49.53 -24.77
C GLN A 537 20.43 -49.06 -23.32
N TYR A 538 19.86 -47.89 -23.01
CA TYR A 538 19.71 -47.46 -21.63
C TYR A 538 18.44 -48.08 -21.02
N ILE A 539 18.45 -48.31 -19.71
CA ILE A 539 17.27 -48.80 -18.96
C ILE A 539 16.05 -47.88 -19.17
N ASP A 540 16.29 -46.58 -19.34
CA ASP A 540 15.26 -45.58 -19.62
C ASP A 540 14.55 -45.82 -20.98
N ASP A 541 15.19 -46.45 -21.96
CA ASP A 541 14.62 -46.72 -23.30
C ASP A 541 13.59 -47.87 -23.28
N LEU A 542 13.64 -48.72 -22.25
CA LEU A 542 12.70 -49.83 -22.05
C LEU A 542 11.37 -49.40 -21.39
N ILE A 543 11.25 -48.13 -20.99
CA ILE A 543 10.05 -47.59 -20.33
C ILE A 543 8.93 -47.44 -21.36
N ASN A 544 7.82 -48.15 -21.15
CA ASN A 544 6.68 -48.11 -22.06
C ASN A 544 5.90 -46.80 -21.93
N ILE A 545 6.00 -45.94 -22.93
CA ILE A 545 5.29 -44.65 -22.98
C ILE A 545 3.81 -44.90 -23.30
N LYS A 546 2.93 -44.75 -22.30
CA LYS A 546 1.48 -44.74 -22.49
C LYS A 546 0.97 -43.30 -22.54
N ILE A 547 0.39 -42.91 -23.68
CA ILE A 547 -0.26 -41.62 -23.85
C ILE A 547 -1.75 -41.79 -23.52
N ILE A 548 -2.26 -41.02 -22.56
CA ILE A 548 -3.64 -41.11 -22.05
C ILE A 548 -4.29 -39.73 -22.20
N ASP A 549 -5.56 -39.68 -22.60
CA ASP A 549 -6.38 -38.45 -22.75
C ASP A 549 -5.79 -37.39 -23.70
N VAL A 550 -5.43 -37.81 -24.91
CA VAL A 550 -5.01 -36.89 -25.97
C VAL A 550 -6.22 -36.15 -26.54
N VAL A 551 -6.32 -34.86 -26.28
CA VAL A 551 -7.32 -33.97 -26.92
C VAL A 551 -6.65 -33.24 -28.08
N TYR A 552 -7.08 -33.55 -29.31
CA TYR A 552 -6.70 -32.77 -30.48
C TYR A 552 -7.60 -31.54 -30.57
N VAL A 553 -7.02 -30.35 -30.38
CA VAL A 553 -7.70 -29.10 -30.75
C VAL A 553 -7.50 -28.92 -32.25
N ALA A 554 -8.48 -29.35 -33.04
CA ALA A 554 -8.51 -29.06 -34.47
C ALA A 554 -8.71 -27.55 -34.64
N GLY A 555 -7.63 -26.81 -34.87
CA GLY A 555 -7.71 -25.44 -35.36
C GLY A 555 -8.27 -25.48 -36.78
N LEU A 556 -9.53 -25.11 -36.95
CA LEU A 556 -10.09 -24.73 -38.25
C LEU A 556 -9.33 -23.49 -38.74
N ARG A 557 -8.17 -23.70 -39.36
CA ARG A 557 -7.58 -22.74 -40.29
C ARG A 557 -8.36 -22.88 -41.59
N ASP A 558 -9.03 -21.80 -41.98
CA ASP A 558 -9.81 -21.69 -43.21
C ASP A 558 -9.03 -22.22 -44.42
N TRP A 559 -9.54 -23.32 -45.01
CA TRP A 559 -9.11 -23.83 -46.31
C TRP A 559 -9.97 -23.25 -47.44
N ASN A 560 -10.13 -21.92 -47.47
CA ASN A 560 -10.74 -21.21 -48.60
C ASN A 560 -9.64 -20.48 -49.38
N LEU A 561 -8.79 -21.25 -50.06
CA LEU A 561 -7.98 -20.81 -51.20
C LEU A 561 -8.03 -21.90 -52.26
N LEU A 562 -9.03 -21.80 -53.15
CA LEU A 562 -9.03 -22.34 -54.51
C LEU A 562 -9.65 -21.30 -55.43
#